data_AF-A0A670Y9C9-F1
#
_entry.id   AF-A0A670Y9C9-F1
#
_cell.length_a   1.000
_cell.length_b   1.000
_cell.length_c   1.000
_cell.angle_alpha   90.00
_cell.angle_beta   90.00
_cell.angle_gamma   90.00
#
_symmetry.space_group_name_H-M   'P 1'
#
loop_
_entity.id
_entity.type
_entity.pdbx_description
1 polymer ?
#
loop_
_entity_poly.entity_id
_entity_poly.type
_entity_poly.pdbx_seq_one_letter_code
_entity_poly.pdbx_strand_id
1 'polypeptide(L)'
;QHYNLIERCISVSAREGTESEIMLIHRYTTYRCAKLAVGATLQLVDAVLSGKARNGLTLIRPPGHHSQRSAANGFCIFNNVAIAAKYAQRKYGLQRILIVDWDVHHGQGIQYAFDDDPSVVYFSWHRFEHQKFWPCLSESNYDAVGQGKGRGFTINVPWNQVGMGNSDYLAAFLHVLLPIAFEFDPELVLISAGYDSGIGDPEGQMKATPECFSHLTHFLMNLANGKLCAVLEGGYHLRSLSESVCMTLKALLGDPLPPLSGEMMPCLSAKESIQNVRAAHKPYWKCLTYEGNVAYSYQPNLTIVIIGPNQNLGKNRISLLISLLQGLAESQILTVIQVRSTSMVLQQNSLIFQNKGSMGNV
;
A
#
# COMPACT_ATOMS: atom_id res chain seq x y z
N GLN A 1 8.62 26.23 3.67
CA GLN A 1 10.01 26.27 3.14
C GLN A 1 10.39 25.06 2.26
N HIS A 2 9.48 24.10 1.97
CA HIS A 2 9.79 22.91 1.14
C HIS A 2 9.17 22.90 -0.28
N TYR A 3 8.55 24.01 -0.72
CA TYR A 3 7.82 24.04 -2.00
C TYR A 3 8.74 24.04 -3.25
N ASN A 4 10.02 24.42 -3.11
CA ASN A 4 10.93 24.59 -4.25
C ASN A 4 11.88 23.39 -4.47
N LEU A 5 11.61 22.23 -3.87
CA LEU A 5 12.44 21.04 -4.10
C LEU A 5 12.23 20.48 -5.52
N ILE A 6 11.00 20.60 -6.05
CA ILE A 6 10.62 20.13 -7.39
C ILE A 6 11.12 21.10 -8.48
N GLU A 7 11.20 22.40 -8.20
CA GLU A 7 11.75 23.39 -9.14
C GLU A 7 13.26 23.23 -9.38
N ARG A 8 13.96 22.45 -8.55
CA ARG A 8 15.37 22.09 -8.77
C ARG A 8 15.55 20.88 -9.68
N CYS A 9 14.46 20.21 -10.06
CA CYS A 9 14.48 19.20 -11.10
C CYS A 9 14.46 19.90 -12.45
N ILE A 10 15.41 19.59 -13.33
CA ILE A 10 15.43 20.09 -14.71
C ILE A 10 14.10 19.70 -15.36
N SER A 11 13.34 20.69 -15.82
CA SER A 11 12.14 20.48 -16.62
C SER A 11 12.54 19.89 -17.97
N VAL A 12 12.54 18.56 -18.06
CA VAL A 12 12.59 17.87 -19.34
C VAL A 12 11.15 17.84 -19.85
N SER A 13 10.90 18.39 -21.04
CA SER A 13 9.60 18.30 -21.69
C SER A 13 9.19 16.83 -21.81
N ALA A 14 8.15 16.42 -21.08
CA ALA A 14 7.54 15.12 -21.27
C ALA A 14 6.87 15.11 -22.66
N ARG A 15 7.36 14.26 -23.55
CA ARG A 15 6.73 13.94 -24.83
C ARG A 15 6.02 12.60 -24.65
N GLU A 16 4.79 12.50 -25.10
CA GLU A 16 4.10 11.21 -25.27
C GLU A 16 4.92 10.35 -26.24
N GLY A 17 5.44 9.24 -25.73
CA GLY A 17 6.14 8.25 -26.53
C GLY A 17 5.12 7.43 -27.30
N THR A 18 5.35 7.28 -28.61
CA THR A 18 4.57 6.34 -29.43
C THR A 18 4.85 4.90 -28.99
N GLU A 19 3.91 3.98 -29.21
CA GLU A 19 4.04 2.56 -28.89
C GLU A 19 5.31 1.93 -29.50
N SER A 20 5.73 2.44 -30.67
CA SER A 20 6.98 2.10 -31.35
C SER A 20 8.24 2.67 -30.69
N GLU A 21 8.18 3.83 -30.04
CA GLU A 21 9.29 4.38 -29.23
C GLU A 21 9.45 3.66 -27.88
N ILE A 22 8.34 3.17 -27.33
CA ILE A 22 8.30 2.33 -26.12
C ILE A 22 8.84 0.92 -26.42
N MET A 23 8.52 0.37 -27.60
CA MET A 23 9.09 -0.87 -28.15
C MET A 23 10.57 -0.73 -28.56
N LEU A 24 11.10 0.49 -28.69
CA LEU A 24 12.50 0.76 -29.06
C LEU A 24 13.45 0.59 -27.85
N ILE A 25 13.45 -0.61 -27.28
CA ILE A 25 14.30 -1.10 -26.16
C ILE A 25 15.78 -1.27 -26.58
N HIS A 26 16.23 -0.66 -27.68
CA HIS A 26 17.58 -0.82 -28.23
C HIS A 26 18.35 0.51 -28.40
N ARG A 27 18.34 1.36 -27.38
CA ARG A 27 19.34 2.44 -27.27
C ARG A 27 20.31 2.12 -26.13
N TYR A 28 21.62 2.32 -26.35
CA TYR A 28 22.68 2.15 -25.33
C TYR A 28 22.36 2.87 -24.00
N THR A 29 21.52 3.91 -24.05
CA THR A 29 21.07 4.66 -22.88
C THR A 29 20.10 3.88 -22.00
N THR A 30 19.21 3.04 -22.53
CA THR A 30 18.18 2.34 -21.74
C THR A 30 18.80 1.36 -20.74
N TYR A 31 19.76 0.55 -21.17
CA TYR A 31 20.50 -0.33 -20.27
C TYR A 31 21.27 0.44 -19.19
N ARG A 32 21.91 1.57 -19.57
CA ARG A 32 22.59 2.45 -18.61
C ARG A 32 21.60 3.02 -17.59
N CYS A 33 20.44 3.52 -18.03
CA CYS A 33 19.39 4.04 -17.17
C CYS A 33 18.84 2.95 -16.24
N ALA A 34 18.61 1.73 -16.74
CA ALA A 34 18.17 0.60 -15.92
C ALA A 34 19.18 0.25 -14.81
N LYS A 35 20.48 0.28 -15.11
CA LYS A 35 21.52 0.12 -14.06
C LYS A 35 21.51 1.25 -13.04
N LEU A 36 21.29 2.50 -13.48
CA LEU A 36 21.19 3.65 -12.57
C LEU A 36 19.92 3.58 -11.71
N ALA A 37 18.80 3.11 -12.26
CA ALA A 37 17.56 2.89 -11.56
C ALA A 37 17.76 1.90 -10.40
N VAL A 38 18.29 0.70 -10.69
CA VAL A 38 18.67 -0.29 -9.67
C VAL A 38 19.66 0.31 -8.67
N GLY A 39 20.72 0.98 -9.14
CA GLY A 39 21.74 1.57 -8.29
C GLY A 39 21.19 2.62 -7.32
N ALA A 40 20.27 3.48 -7.77
CA ALA A 40 19.61 4.46 -6.91
C ALA A 40 18.75 3.78 -5.83
N THR A 41 18.03 2.72 -6.19
CA THR A 41 17.26 1.91 -5.22
C THR A 41 18.18 1.29 -4.17
N LEU A 42 19.31 0.71 -4.56
CA LEU A 42 20.27 0.12 -3.63
C LEU A 42 20.91 1.17 -2.70
N GLN A 43 21.19 2.36 -3.21
CA GLN A 43 21.71 3.47 -2.41
C GLN A 43 20.70 3.94 -1.36
N LEU A 44 19.41 3.96 -1.68
CA LEU A 44 18.36 4.26 -0.71
C LEU A 44 18.29 3.17 0.38
N VAL A 45 18.32 1.90 -0.01
CA VAL A 45 18.36 0.78 0.96
C VAL A 45 19.57 0.90 1.88
N ASP A 46 20.75 1.17 1.33
CA ASP A 46 21.97 1.38 2.13
C ASP A 46 21.80 2.55 3.11
N ALA A 47 21.25 3.68 2.66
CA ALA A 47 21.05 4.85 3.50
C ALA A 47 20.07 4.59 4.66
N VAL A 48 18.98 3.87 4.40
CA VAL A 48 17.97 3.51 5.40
C VAL A 48 18.51 2.48 6.40
N LEU A 49 19.11 1.38 5.91
CA LEU A 49 19.58 0.30 6.77
C LEU A 49 20.85 0.66 7.56
N SER A 50 21.64 1.63 7.09
CA SER A 50 22.78 2.17 7.86
C SER A 50 22.40 3.33 8.80
N GLY A 51 21.13 3.73 8.86
CA GLY A 51 20.65 4.81 9.72
C GLY A 51 21.03 6.22 9.26
N LYS A 52 21.55 6.39 8.04
CA LYS A 52 21.83 7.72 7.45
C LYS A 52 20.56 8.48 7.08
N ALA A 53 19.48 7.75 6.79
CA ALA A 53 18.14 8.26 6.59
C ALA A 53 17.14 7.38 7.33
N ARG A 54 16.00 7.94 7.75
CA ARG A 54 14.91 7.14 8.34
C ARG A 54 14.18 6.35 7.25
N ASN A 55 13.90 7.01 6.14
CA ASN A 55 13.15 6.50 5.00
C ASN A 55 13.56 7.26 3.73
N GLY A 56 12.97 6.95 2.57
CA GLY A 56 13.10 7.79 1.39
C GLY A 56 12.36 7.25 0.17
N LEU A 57 12.46 8.00 -0.93
CA LEU A 57 11.83 7.70 -2.21
C LEU A 57 12.84 7.86 -3.35
N THR A 58 12.83 6.96 -4.32
CA THR A 58 13.64 7.03 -5.54
C THR A 58 12.77 7.35 -6.76
N LEU A 59 13.06 8.48 -7.40
CA LEU A 59 12.44 8.88 -8.67
C LEU A 59 13.28 8.35 -9.82
N ILE A 60 12.92 7.16 -10.30
CA ILE A 60 13.69 6.40 -11.29
C ILE A 60 12.85 6.05 -12.51
N ARG A 61 13.52 5.89 -13.65
CA ARG A 61 13.00 5.20 -14.84
C ARG A 61 14.17 4.44 -15.51
N PRO A 62 13.95 3.25 -16.09
CA PRO A 62 12.67 2.54 -16.22
C PRO A 62 12.15 1.95 -14.89
N PRO A 63 10.84 1.63 -14.81
CA PRO A 63 10.25 0.87 -13.70
C PRO A 63 10.82 -0.56 -13.65
N GLY A 64 10.41 -1.33 -12.64
CA GLY A 64 10.97 -2.65 -12.34
C GLY A 64 9.97 -3.78 -12.07
N HIS A 65 8.80 -3.52 -11.48
CA HIS A 65 8.00 -4.59 -10.84
C HIS A 65 7.52 -5.73 -11.78
N HIS A 66 7.44 -5.50 -13.10
CA HIS A 66 7.10 -6.54 -14.08
C HIS A 66 8.29 -7.36 -14.58
N SER A 67 9.51 -6.86 -14.43
CA SER A 67 10.71 -7.53 -14.94
C SER A 67 10.91 -8.88 -14.25
N GLN A 68 11.19 -9.89 -15.06
CA GLN A 68 11.32 -11.28 -14.64
C GLN A 68 12.80 -11.73 -14.67
N ARG A 69 13.07 -12.93 -14.15
CA ARG A 69 14.43 -13.51 -14.10
C ARG A 69 15.19 -13.44 -15.43
N SER A 70 14.49 -13.68 -16.54
CA SER A 70 15.09 -13.77 -17.88
C SER A 70 14.29 -12.99 -18.94
N ALA A 71 13.43 -12.05 -18.55
CA ALA A 71 12.61 -11.28 -19.48
C ALA A 71 12.35 -9.85 -19.01
N ALA A 72 12.49 -8.90 -19.92
CA ALA A 72 11.90 -7.57 -19.77
C ALA A 72 10.38 -7.66 -20.04
N ASN A 73 9.58 -6.87 -19.32
CA ASN A 73 8.12 -6.88 -19.44
C ASN A 73 7.53 -5.57 -18.91
N GLY A 74 6.39 -5.10 -19.44
CA GLY A 74 5.67 -3.93 -18.90
C GLY A 74 6.55 -2.70 -18.67
N PHE A 75 7.33 -2.26 -19.67
CA PHE A 75 8.29 -1.16 -19.56
C PHE A 75 9.48 -1.39 -18.60
N CYS A 76 9.54 -2.54 -17.92
CA CYS A 76 10.55 -2.88 -16.93
C CYS A 76 11.69 -3.70 -17.56
N ILE A 77 12.94 -3.30 -17.29
CA ILE A 77 14.14 -4.03 -17.76
C ILE A 77 14.72 -4.90 -16.65
N PHE A 78 14.93 -4.31 -15.46
CA PHE A 78 15.39 -5.00 -14.26
C PHE A 78 14.42 -4.75 -13.11
N ASN A 79 14.19 -5.77 -12.29
CA ASN A 79 13.27 -5.65 -11.17
C ASN A 79 13.92 -4.92 -9.99
N ASN A 80 13.81 -3.59 -9.97
CA ASN A 80 14.45 -2.70 -9.00
C ASN A 80 14.15 -3.13 -7.55
N VAL A 81 12.87 -3.37 -7.24
CA VAL A 81 12.39 -3.70 -5.90
C VAL A 81 12.77 -5.13 -5.49
N ALA A 82 12.64 -6.11 -6.38
CA ALA A 82 13.07 -7.48 -6.06
C ALA A 82 14.60 -7.58 -5.86
N ILE A 83 15.38 -6.87 -6.67
CA ILE A 83 16.84 -6.78 -6.50
C ILE A 83 17.17 -6.13 -5.15
N ALA A 84 16.47 -5.06 -4.77
CA ALA A 84 16.64 -4.39 -3.48
C ALA A 84 16.34 -5.31 -2.28
N ALA A 85 15.26 -6.10 -2.34
CA ALA A 85 14.93 -7.07 -1.30
C ALA A 85 16.01 -8.16 -1.18
N LYS A 86 16.42 -8.80 -2.29
CA LYS A 86 17.51 -9.80 -2.27
C LYS A 86 18.84 -9.19 -1.82
N TYR A 87 19.11 -7.94 -2.17
CA TYR A 87 20.30 -7.22 -1.72
C TYR A 87 20.29 -6.98 -0.21
N ALA A 88 19.15 -6.55 0.35
CA ALA A 88 18.99 -6.36 1.79
C ALA A 88 19.15 -7.68 2.57
N GLN A 89 18.58 -8.79 2.09
CA GLN A 89 18.82 -10.12 2.65
C GLN A 89 20.31 -10.50 2.64
N ARG A 90 21.00 -10.33 1.50
CA ARG A 90 22.39 -10.77 1.34
C ARG A 90 23.40 -9.90 2.09
N LYS A 91 23.24 -8.57 2.04
CA LYS A 91 24.21 -7.62 2.62
C LYS A 91 23.94 -7.35 4.09
N TYR A 92 22.67 -7.24 4.49
CA TYR A 92 22.27 -6.86 5.85
C TYR A 92 21.69 -8.03 6.65
N GLY A 93 21.53 -9.22 6.05
CA GLY A 93 21.07 -10.42 6.75
C GLY A 93 19.59 -10.39 7.13
N LEU A 94 18.78 -9.50 6.53
CA LEU A 94 17.35 -9.39 6.85
C LEU A 94 16.62 -10.70 6.58
N GLN A 95 15.73 -11.06 7.49
CA GLN A 95 14.91 -12.28 7.47
C GLN A 95 13.43 -11.98 7.21
N ARG A 96 12.98 -10.73 7.32
CA ARG A 96 11.58 -10.35 7.09
C ARG A 96 11.51 -9.04 6.34
N ILE A 97 11.13 -9.09 5.06
CA ILE A 97 10.96 -7.91 4.20
C ILE A 97 9.52 -7.85 3.71
N LEU A 98 8.87 -6.70 3.87
CA LEU A 98 7.55 -6.45 3.30
C LEU A 98 7.71 -5.65 2.01
N ILE A 99 7.17 -6.15 0.91
CA ILE A 99 7.01 -5.41 -0.34
C ILE A 99 5.53 -5.08 -0.49
N VAL A 100 5.22 -3.79 -0.59
CA VAL A 100 3.88 -3.26 -0.87
C VAL A 100 3.87 -2.68 -2.27
N ASP A 101 3.14 -3.31 -3.18
CA ASP A 101 2.92 -2.84 -4.52
C ASP A 101 1.53 -2.21 -4.63
N TRP A 102 1.52 -0.89 -4.78
CA TRP A 102 0.29 -0.11 -4.94
C TRP A 102 0.12 0.43 -6.36
N ASP A 103 0.98 0.02 -7.30
CA ASP A 103 0.78 0.27 -8.72
C ASP A 103 -0.56 -0.36 -9.16
N VAL A 104 -1.20 0.19 -10.19
CA VAL A 104 -2.47 -0.35 -10.65
C VAL A 104 -2.31 -1.68 -11.38
N HIS A 105 -1.10 -2.03 -11.79
CA HIS A 105 -0.79 -3.31 -12.44
C HIS A 105 -0.18 -4.29 -11.46
N HIS A 106 -0.43 -5.58 -11.68
CA HIS A 106 0.20 -6.63 -10.87
C HIS A 106 1.69 -6.72 -11.18
N GLY A 107 2.54 -6.53 -10.17
CA GLY A 107 3.99 -6.76 -10.23
C GLY A 107 4.36 -8.25 -10.26
N GLN A 108 3.90 -9.00 -11.27
CA GLN A 108 4.14 -10.44 -11.42
C GLN A 108 5.61 -10.82 -11.36
N GLY A 109 6.51 -9.94 -11.80
CA GLY A 109 7.96 -10.15 -11.69
C GLY A 109 8.44 -10.26 -10.24
N ILE A 110 7.87 -9.47 -9.33
CA ILE A 110 8.13 -9.56 -7.89
C ILE A 110 7.53 -10.84 -7.33
N GLN A 111 6.26 -11.15 -7.65
CA GLN A 111 5.62 -12.39 -7.20
C GLN A 111 6.48 -13.62 -7.54
N TYR A 112 6.88 -13.77 -8.81
CA TYR A 112 7.70 -14.90 -9.24
C TYR A 112 9.07 -14.95 -8.55
N ALA A 113 9.63 -13.81 -8.13
CA ALA A 113 10.93 -13.77 -7.45
C ALA A 113 10.89 -14.25 -5.99
N PHE A 114 9.69 -14.29 -5.37
CA PHE A 114 9.51 -14.60 -3.95
C PHE A 114 8.41 -15.63 -3.66
N ASP A 115 7.80 -16.23 -4.68
CA ASP A 115 6.66 -17.14 -4.54
C ASP A 115 6.93 -18.30 -3.56
N ASP A 116 8.16 -18.76 -3.45
CA ASP A 116 8.59 -19.82 -2.52
C ASP A 116 9.40 -19.34 -1.30
N ASP A 117 9.52 -18.03 -1.10
CA ASP A 117 10.37 -17.39 -0.09
C ASP A 117 9.56 -16.80 1.08
N PRO A 118 9.45 -17.49 2.23
CA PRO A 118 8.70 -16.99 3.39
C PRO A 118 9.37 -15.81 4.12
N SER A 119 10.58 -15.42 3.71
CA SER A 119 11.25 -14.24 4.30
C SER A 119 10.79 -12.92 3.65
N VAL A 120 9.95 -12.99 2.62
CA VAL A 120 9.39 -11.83 1.94
C VAL A 120 7.87 -11.95 1.84
N VAL A 121 7.15 -10.99 2.42
CA VAL A 121 5.72 -10.82 2.12
C VAL A 121 5.60 -9.87 0.93
N TYR A 122 4.96 -10.34 -0.14
CA TYR A 122 4.59 -9.52 -1.28
C TYR A 122 3.08 -9.25 -1.23
N PHE A 123 2.70 -7.99 -1.09
CA PHE A 123 1.32 -7.53 -1.20
C PHE A 123 1.18 -6.71 -2.47
N SER A 124 0.18 -7.00 -3.29
CA SER A 124 -0.18 -6.20 -4.45
C SER A 124 -1.68 -6.06 -4.52
N TRP A 125 -2.18 -4.83 -4.59
CA TRP A 125 -3.45 -4.62 -5.28
C TRP A 125 -3.20 -4.38 -6.75
N HIS A 126 -4.22 -4.51 -7.57
CA HIS A 126 -4.13 -4.19 -8.99
C HIS A 126 -5.50 -4.25 -9.64
N ARG A 127 -5.71 -3.50 -10.73
CA ARG A 127 -6.83 -3.70 -11.64
C ARG A 127 -6.73 -5.09 -12.25
N PHE A 128 -7.83 -5.84 -12.21
CA PHE A 128 -7.88 -7.22 -12.67
C PHE A 128 -9.04 -7.47 -13.62
N GLU A 129 -10.22 -6.93 -13.29
CA GLU A 129 -11.46 -7.07 -14.09
C GLU A 129 -11.73 -8.51 -14.54
N HIS A 130 -11.60 -9.46 -13.61
CA HIS A 130 -11.71 -10.89 -13.88
C HIS A 130 -10.74 -11.36 -14.98
N GLN A 131 -9.45 -11.04 -14.82
CA GLN A 131 -8.36 -11.38 -15.74
C GLN A 131 -8.43 -10.69 -17.12
N LYS A 132 -9.27 -9.66 -17.27
CA LYS A 132 -9.39 -8.92 -18.54
C LYS A 132 -8.40 -7.77 -18.65
N PHE A 133 -7.86 -7.30 -17.53
CA PHE A 133 -6.88 -6.24 -17.51
C PHE A 133 -5.45 -6.79 -17.56
N TRP A 134 -4.55 -6.09 -18.25
CA TRP A 134 -3.15 -6.47 -18.38
C TRP A 134 -2.51 -6.62 -16.98
N PRO A 135 -1.70 -7.67 -16.72
CA PRO A 135 -1.10 -8.62 -17.66
C PRO A 135 -1.94 -9.86 -18.01
N CYS A 136 -3.23 -9.91 -17.63
CA CYS A 136 -4.16 -11.00 -17.96
C CYS A 136 -3.75 -12.39 -17.41
N LEU A 137 -3.14 -12.41 -16.22
CA LEU A 137 -2.60 -13.62 -15.60
C LEU A 137 -3.56 -14.18 -14.55
N SER A 138 -3.81 -15.49 -14.60
CA SER A 138 -4.62 -16.17 -13.58
C SER A 138 -3.99 -16.08 -12.19
N GLU A 139 -2.66 -16.10 -12.13
CA GLU A 139 -1.89 -16.02 -10.90
C GLU A 139 -1.82 -14.62 -10.28
N SER A 140 -2.42 -13.61 -10.91
CA SER A 140 -2.68 -12.32 -10.28
C SER A 140 -3.94 -12.36 -9.41
N ASN A 141 -4.74 -13.43 -9.45
CA ASN A 141 -5.95 -13.52 -8.64
C ASN A 141 -5.65 -13.82 -7.15
N TYR A 142 -6.66 -13.63 -6.30
CA TYR A 142 -6.54 -13.73 -4.84
C TYR A 142 -6.17 -15.13 -4.31
N ASP A 143 -6.34 -16.18 -5.11
CA ASP A 143 -6.08 -17.58 -4.76
C ASP A 143 -4.61 -18.00 -5.01
N ALA A 144 -3.84 -17.16 -5.71
CA ALA A 144 -2.40 -17.33 -5.86
C ALA A 144 -1.65 -16.85 -4.61
N VAL A 145 -1.60 -17.73 -3.59
CA VAL A 145 -1.07 -17.41 -2.26
C VAL A 145 0.42 -17.72 -2.06
N GLY A 146 1.18 -17.96 -3.14
CA GLY A 146 2.56 -18.45 -3.09
C GLY A 146 2.66 -19.98 -3.07
N GLN A 147 3.89 -20.49 -3.06
CA GLN A 147 4.24 -21.89 -3.30
C GLN A 147 5.18 -22.44 -2.23
N GLY A 148 5.20 -23.76 -2.06
CA GLY A 148 6.12 -24.43 -1.14
C GLY A 148 6.13 -23.83 0.27
N LYS A 149 7.29 -23.32 0.70
CA LYS A 149 7.46 -22.66 2.01
C LYS A 149 6.90 -21.24 2.05
N GLY A 150 6.75 -20.58 0.90
CA GLY A 150 6.20 -19.22 0.76
C GLY A 150 4.67 -19.16 0.72
N ARG A 151 3.95 -20.29 0.88
CA ARG A 151 2.48 -20.28 0.95
C ARG A 151 2.00 -19.37 2.09
N GLY A 152 1.14 -18.43 1.74
CA GLY A 152 0.62 -17.37 2.61
C GLY A 152 1.34 -16.02 2.47
N PHE A 153 2.49 -15.95 1.81
CA PHE A 153 3.35 -14.76 1.76
C PHE A 153 3.19 -13.92 0.47
N THR A 154 2.45 -14.42 -0.52
CA THR A 154 2.01 -13.65 -1.70
C THR A 154 0.54 -13.30 -1.53
N ILE A 155 0.19 -12.01 -1.52
CA ILE A 155 -1.15 -11.51 -1.23
C ILE A 155 -1.60 -10.60 -2.37
N ASN A 156 -2.51 -11.10 -3.20
CA ASN A 156 -3.07 -10.37 -4.34
C ASN A 156 -4.46 -9.85 -4.01
N VAL A 157 -4.71 -8.55 -4.17
CA VAL A 157 -6.02 -7.91 -4.04
C VAL A 157 -6.50 -7.45 -5.42
N PRO A 158 -7.20 -8.31 -6.18
CA PRO A 158 -7.62 -8.00 -7.54
C PRO A 158 -8.85 -7.10 -7.55
N TRP A 159 -8.74 -5.91 -8.13
CA TRP A 159 -9.87 -5.01 -8.36
C TRP A 159 -10.65 -5.44 -9.61
N ASN A 160 -11.87 -5.94 -9.39
CA ASN A 160 -12.74 -6.42 -10.47
C ASN A 160 -13.65 -5.32 -11.07
N GLN A 161 -13.50 -4.09 -10.61
CA GLN A 161 -14.11 -2.89 -11.19
C GLN A 161 -13.10 -1.74 -11.21
N VAL A 162 -13.25 -0.84 -12.18
CA VAL A 162 -12.54 0.44 -12.20
C VAL A 162 -13.19 1.44 -11.23
N GLY A 163 -12.52 2.55 -10.99
CA GLY A 163 -13.05 3.64 -10.18
C GLY A 163 -12.94 3.42 -8.67
N MET A 164 -12.08 2.48 -8.22
CA MET A 164 -11.74 2.31 -6.81
C MET A 164 -11.19 3.63 -6.25
N GLY A 165 -11.69 4.03 -5.08
CA GLY A 165 -11.36 5.31 -4.45
C GLY A 165 -10.61 5.17 -3.13
N ASN A 166 -10.50 6.29 -2.42
CA ASN A 166 -9.81 6.38 -1.13
C ASN A 166 -10.28 5.29 -0.14
N SER A 167 -11.59 5.08 -0.02
CA SER A 167 -12.17 4.11 0.91
C SER A 167 -11.80 2.66 0.60
N ASP A 168 -11.79 2.28 -0.68
CA ASP A 168 -11.44 0.93 -1.14
C ASP A 168 -9.97 0.61 -0.81
N TYR A 169 -9.08 1.60 -1.03
CA TYR A 169 -7.65 1.49 -0.77
C TYR A 169 -7.36 1.40 0.72
N LEU A 170 -7.97 2.27 1.53
CA LEU A 170 -7.87 2.19 2.98
C LEU A 170 -8.42 0.86 3.51
N ALA A 171 -9.52 0.35 2.94
CA ALA A 171 -10.09 -0.93 3.35
C ALA A 171 -9.16 -2.11 3.06
N ALA A 172 -8.48 -2.14 1.91
CA ALA A 172 -7.45 -3.15 1.64
C ALA A 172 -6.32 -3.08 2.67
N PHE A 173 -5.88 -1.87 3.04
CA PHE A 173 -4.84 -1.68 4.04
C PHE A 173 -5.30 -2.16 5.43
N LEU A 174 -6.45 -1.69 5.90
CA LEU A 174 -6.94 -1.92 7.26
C LEU A 174 -7.41 -3.37 7.49
N HIS A 175 -7.97 -4.02 6.47
CA HIS A 175 -8.58 -5.35 6.61
C HIS A 175 -7.73 -6.50 6.07
N VAL A 176 -6.66 -6.21 5.31
CA VAL A 176 -5.74 -7.23 4.77
C VAL A 176 -4.28 -6.90 5.13
N LEU A 177 -3.71 -5.85 4.55
CA LEU A 177 -2.27 -5.62 4.60
C LEU A 177 -1.76 -5.37 6.02
N LEU A 178 -2.31 -4.39 6.74
CA LEU A 178 -1.79 -4.00 8.04
C LEU A 178 -1.90 -5.12 9.07
N PRO A 179 -3.05 -5.84 9.23
CA PRO A 179 -3.11 -7.00 10.12
C PRO A 179 -2.01 -8.04 9.84
N ILE A 180 -1.75 -8.34 8.56
CA ILE A 180 -0.70 -9.28 8.16
C ILE A 180 0.69 -8.69 8.45
N ALA A 181 0.94 -7.44 8.07
CA ALA A 181 2.22 -6.78 8.27
C ALA A 181 2.61 -6.68 9.75
N PHE A 182 1.67 -6.42 10.66
CA PHE A 182 1.93 -6.43 12.11
C PHE A 182 2.20 -7.82 12.66
N GLU A 183 1.57 -8.87 12.12
CA GLU A 183 1.89 -10.26 12.50
C GLU A 183 3.24 -10.71 11.93
N PHE A 184 3.58 -10.26 10.71
CA PHE A 184 4.85 -10.55 10.04
C PHE A 184 6.03 -9.81 10.65
N ASP A 185 5.82 -8.61 11.22
CA ASP A 185 6.87 -7.78 11.85
C ASP A 185 8.08 -7.56 10.93
N PRO A 186 7.92 -6.86 9.79
CA PRO A 186 8.99 -6.69 8.82
C PRO A 186 10.15 -5.86 9.39
N GLU A 187 11.36 -6.18 8.96
CA GLU A 187 12.58 -5.45 9.30
C GLU A 187 12.86 -4.31 8.32
N LEU A 188 12.29 -4.39 7.11
CA LEU A 188 12.33 -3.36 6.06
C LEU A 188 11.00 -3.39 5.27
N VAL A 189 10.51 -2.20 4.92
CA VAL A 189 9.40 -2.04 3.98
C VAL A 189 9.92 -1.46 2.67
N LEU A 190 9.60 -2.12 1.55
CA LEU A 190 9.81 -1.63 0.19
C LEU A 190 8.45 -1.32 -0.43
N ILE A 191 8.32 -0.17 -1.09
CA ILE A 191 7.09 0.17 -1.82
C ILE A 191 7.42 0.21 -3.31
N SER A 192 6.74 -0.65 -4.10
CA SER A 192 6.59 -0.45 -5.54
C SER A 192 5.55 0.65 -5.72
N ALA A 193 6.05 1.88 -5.87
CA ALA A 193 5.26 3.10 -5.77
C ALA A 193 4.82 3.58 -7.17
N GLY A 194 3.87 2.85 -7.77
CA GLY A 194 3.17 3.26 -8.97
C GLY A 194 2.01 4.21 -8.67
N TYR A 195 1.87 5.30 -9.42
CA TYR A 195 0.83 6.29 -9.18
C TYR A 195 -0.26 6.30 -10.27
N ASP A 196 -0.26 5.27 -11.12
CA ASP A 196 -1.34 4.99 -12.07
C ASP A 196 -2.60 4.42 -11.40
N SER A 197 -2.53 4.09 -10.11
CA SER A 197 -3.67 3.85 -9.23
C SER A 197 -4.39 5.15 -8.79
N GLY A 198 -3.86 6.31 -9.17
CA GLY A 198 -4.43 7.62 -8.85
C GLY A 198 -5.53 8.09 -9.83
N ILE A 199 -6.29 9.10 -9.39
CA ILE A 199 -7.33 9.74 -10.19
C ILE A 199 -6.77 10.34 -11.48
N GLY A 200 -7.49 10.15 -12.59
CA GLY A 200 -7.16 10.73 -13.89
C GLY A 200 -6.13 9.92 -14.70
N ASP A 201 -5.57 8.86 -14.14
CA ASP A 201 -4.65 8.00 -14.89
C ASP A 201 -5.35 7.24 -16.03
N PRO A 202 -4.82 7.27 -17.27
CA PRO A 202 -5.45 6.64 -18.43
C PRO A 202 -5.47 5.11 -18.35
N GLU A 203 -4.46 4.49 -17.74
CA GLU A 203 -4.35 3.04 -17.63
C GLU A 203 -5.18 2.52 -16.45
N GLY A 204 -5.00 3.13 -15.28
CA GLY A 204 -5.64 2.63 -14.07
C GLY A 204 -7.14 2.89 -13.98
N GLN A 205 -7.61 4.06 -14.44
CA GLN A 205 -9.02 4.46 -14.37
C GLN A 205 -9.61 4.38 -12.94
N MET A 206 -8.77 4.59 -11.93
CA MET A 206 -9.14 4.64 -10.53
C MET A 206 -9.49 6.06 -10.10
N LYS A 207 -9.94 6.22 -8.86
CA LYS A 207 -10.44 7.50 -8.30
C LYS A 207 -9.78 7.89 -6.98
N ALA A 208 -8.74 7.19 -6.54
CA ALA A 208 -8.01 7.57 -5.35
C ALA A 208 -7.33 8.93 -5.56
N THR A 209 -7.48 9.83 -4.59
CA THR A 209 -6.91 11.17 -4.67
C THR A 209 -5.43 11.15 -4.25
N PRO A 210 -4.62 12.13 -4.70
CA PRO A 210 -3.22 12.24 -4.29
C PRO A 210 -3.01 12.19 -2.77
N GLU A 211 -3.91 12.80 -1.99
CA GLU A 211 -3.92 12.77 -0.53
C GLU A 211 -3.86 11.34 0.02
N CYS A 212 -4.57 10.39 -0.61
CA CYS A 212 -4.64 9.00 -0.17
C CYS A 212 -3.25 8.39 0.01
N PHE A 213 -2.33 8.65 -0.94
CA PHE A 213 -0.97 8.12 -0.88
C PHE A 213 -0.17 8.61 0.34
N SER A 214 -0.48 9.79 0.90
CA SER A 214 0.13 10.22 2.18
C SER A 214 -0.32 9.36 3.36
N HIS A 215 -1.60 8.96 3.40
CA HIS A 215 -2.15 8.09 4.44
C HIS A 215 -1.61 6.66 4.33
N LEU A 216 -1.58 6.11 3.11
CA LEU A 216 -0.99 4.78 2.85
C LEU A 216 0.49 4.75 3.27
N THR A 217 1.25 5.79 2.92
CA THR A 217 2.64 5.93 3.34
C THR A 217 2.75 6.01 4.86
N HIS A 218 1.93 6.83 5.52
CA HIS A 218 1.95 6.98 6.96
C HIS A 218 1.67 5.66 7.70
N PHE A 219 0.72 4.86 7.24
CA PHE A 219 0.47 3.54 7.86
C PHE A 219 1.71 2.64 7.79
N LEU A 220 2.41 2.62 6.65
CA LEU A 220 3.60 1.80 6.47
C LEU A 220 4.81 2.31 7.25
N MET A 221 4.89 3.62 7.53
CA MET A 221 5.95 4.19 8.38
C MET A 221 5.89 3.71 9.83
N ASN A 222 4.76 3.17 10.29
CA ASN A 222 4.63 2.57 11.62
C ASN A 222 5.22 1.15 11.70
N LEU A 223 5.64 0.57 10.58
CA LEU A 223 6.30 -0.73 10.50
C LEU A 223 7.82 -0.58 10.45
N ALA A 224 8.56 -1.64 10.75
CA ALA A 224 10.02 -1.70 10.59
C ALA A 224 10.78 -0.54 11.25
N ASN A 225 10.25 0.08 12.32
CA ASN A 225 10.75 1.31 12.94
C ASN A 225 10.94 2.46 11.94
N GLY A 226 10.04 2.58 10.95
CA GLY A 226 10.07 3.61 9.92
C GLY A 226 11.05 3.35 8.78
N LYS A 227 11.75 2.20 8.76
CA LYS A 227 12.68 1.82 7.68
C LYS A 227 11.89 1.45 6.42
N LEU A 228 11.67 2.47 5.58
CA LEU A 228 10.81 2.41 4.41
C LEU A 228 11.53 3.00 3.20
N CYS A 229 11.53 2.24 2.09
CA CYS A 229 12.10 2.67 0.82
C CYS A 229 11.03 2.62 -0.28
N ALA A 230 10.58 3.77 -0.76
CA ALA A 230 9.66 3.87 -1.89
C ALA A 230 10.42 3.97 -3.23
N VAL A 231 9.92 3.29 -4.24
CA VAL A 231 10.58 3.15 -5.55
C VAL A 231 9.56 3.44 -6.62
N LEU A 232 9.76 4.50 -7.42
CA LEU A 232 8.82 4.88 -8.47
C LEU A 232 8.67 3.75 -9.50
N GLU A 233 7.41 3.38 -9.79
CA GLU A 233 7.01 2.43 -10.83
C GLU A 233 6.20 3.16 -11.93
N GLY A 234 4.90 2.86 -12.10
CA GLY A 234 4.00 3.49 -13.05
C GLY A 234 3.42 4.85 -12.64
N GLY A 235 2.50 5.37 -13.45
CA GLY A 235 1.88 6.70 -13.31
C GLY A 235 2.07 7.53 -14.58
N TYR A 236 0.97 7.76 -15.29
CA TYR A 236 0.99 8.29 -16.65
C TYR A 236 0.17 9.58 -16.80
N HIS A 237 -0.73 9.87 -15.85
CA HIS A 237 -1.32 11.20 -15.73
C HIS A 237 -0.41 12.15 -14.94
N LEU A 238 0.40 12.94 -15.66
CA LEU A 238 1.50 13.76 -15.11
C LEU A 238 1.15 14.58 -13.87
N ARG A 239 -0.02 15.22 -13.86
CA ARG A 239 -0.46 16.02 -12.70
C ARG A 239 -0.71 15.15 -11.48
N SER A 240 -1.51 14.09 -11.64
CA SER A 240 -1.86 13.17 -10.55
C SER A 240 -0.63 12.44 -10.03
N LEU A 241 0.27 12.01 -10.92
CA LEU A 241 1.58 11.48 -10.57
C LEU A 241 2.36 12.46 -9.69
N SER A 242 2.54 13.71 -10.15
CA SER A 242 3.35 14.69 -9.42
C SER A 242 2.76 15.05 -8.06
N GLU A 243 1.44 15.23 -7.97
CA GLU A 243 0.74 15.53 -6.72
C GLU A 243 0.83 14.34 -5.75
N SER A 244 0.67 13.11 -6.23
CA SER A 244 0.73 11.89 -5.41
C SER A 244 2.14 11.63 -4.87
N VAL A 245 3.17 11.84 -5.70
CA VAL A 245 4.58 11.81 -5.26
C VAL A 245 4.83 12.85 -4.16
N CYS A 246 4.30 14.07 -4.31
CA CYS A 246 4.41 15.11 -3.28
C CYS A 246 3.78 14.67 -1.96
N MET A 247 2.62 14.03 -2.02
CA MET A 247 1.90 13.55 -0.84
C MET A 247 2.64 12.41 -0.13
N THR A 248 3.23 11.48 -0.89
CA THR A 248 4.15 10.48 -0.33
C THR A 248 5.35 11.14 0.35
N LEU A 249 6.01 12.10 -0.31
CA LEU A 249 7.18 12.79 0.26
C LEU A 249 6.84 13.58 1.54
N LYS A 250 5.70 14.28 1.58
CA LYS A 250 5.22 14.98 2.78
C LYS A 250 5.06 14.02 3.96
N ALA A 251 4.43 12.87 3.74
CA ALA A 251 4.30 11.83 4.77
C ALA A 251 5.67 11.33 5.24
N LEU A 252 6.60 11.03 4.32
CA LEU A 252 7.96 10.59 4.66
C LEU A 252 8.73 11.59 5.51
N LEU A 253 8.54 12.90 5.26
CA LEU A 253 9.11 14.00 6.03
C LEU A 253 8.44 14.20 7.40
N GLY A 254 7.29 13.57 7.64
CA GLY A 254 6.53 13.70 8.89
C GLY A 254 5.61 14.93 8.93
N ASP A 255 5.27 15.49 7.77
CA ASP A 255 4.29 16.58 7.70
C ASP A 255 2.89 16.07 8.12
N PRO A 256 2.02 16.95 8.67
CA PRO A 256 0.64 16.61 8.96
C PRO A 256 -0.11 16.11 7.71
N LEU A 257 -0.90 15.05 7.87
CA LEU A 257 -1.67 14.47 6.77
C LEU A 257 -2.87 15.35 6.41
N PRO A 258 -3.13 15.59 5.12
CA PRO A 258 -4.35 16.27 4.68
C PRO A 258 -5.58 15.38 4.93
N PRO A 259 -6.75 15.96 5.25
CA PRO A 259 -7.97 15.18 5.38
C PRO A 259 -8.37 14.54 4.05
N LEU A 260 -8.95 13.33 4.12
CA LEU A 260 -9.50 12.68 2.94
C LEU A 260 -10.93 13.17 2.69
N SER A 261 -11.19 13.59 1.46
CA SER A 261 -12.51 13.98 0.99
C SER A 261 -13.15 12.86 0.14
N GLY A 262 -14.47 12.92 -0.02
CA GLY A 262 -15.25 11.97 -0.82
C GLY A 262 -16.07 10.97 0.00
N GLU A 263 -16.69 10.01 -0.70
CA GLU A 263 -17.42 8.91 -0.06
C GLU A 263 -16.42 7.95 0.60
N MET A 264 -16.62 7.70 1.89
CA MET A 264 -15.67 6.93 2.70
C MET A 264 -16.17 5.52 3.02
N MET A 265 -17.03 4.99 2.15
CA MET A 265 -17.47 3.60 2.16
C MET A 265 -16.84 2.85 0.99
N PRO A 266 -16.24 1.66 1.21
CA PRO A 266 -15.78 0.82 0.12
C PRO A 266 -16.95 0.32 -0.71
N CYS A 267 -16.77 0.25 -2.03
CA CYS A 267 -17.76 -0.30 -2.96
C CYS A 267 -17.94 -1.81 -2.75
N LEU A 268 -19.02 -2.37 -3.30
CA LEU A 268 -19.32 -3.80 -3.15
C LEU A 268 -18.24 -4.70 -3.77
N SER A 269 -17.69 -4.31 -4.94
CA SER A 269 -16.64 -5.09 -5.60
C SER A 269 -15.33 -5.12 -4.80
N ALA A 270 -14.96 -4.00 -4.17
CA ALA A 270 -13.81 -3.96 -3.29
C ALA A 270 -14.02 -4.84 -2.04
N LYS A 271 -15.21 -4.77 -1.43
CA LYS A 271 -15.56 -5.63 -0.28
C LYS A 271 -15.49 -7.11 -0.62
N GLU A 272 -16.03 -7.52 -1.76
CA GLU A 272 -15.95 -8.90 -2.24
C GLU A 272 -14.50 -9.34 -2.44
N SER A 273 -13.69 -8.52 -3.11
CA SER A 273 -12.27 -8.80 -3.34
C SER A 273 -11.52 -8.96 -2.01
N ILE A 274 -11.71 -8.04 -1.07
CA ILE A 274 -11.13 -8.10 0.28
C ILE A 274 -11.58 -9.35 1.05
N GLN A 275 -12.85 -9.74 0.96
CA GLN A 275 -13.37 -10.95 1.62
C GLN A 275 -12.75 -12.22 1.05
N ASN A 276 -12.63 -12.31 -0.28
CA ASN A 276 -12.01 -13.46 -0.95
C ASN A 276 -10.54 -13.60 -0.56
N VAL A 277 -9.79 -12.50 -0.55
CA VAL A 277 -8.39 -12.46 -0.09
C VAL A 277 -8.28 -12.91 1.36
N ARG A 278 -9.12 -12.39 2.25
CA ARG A 278 -9.13 -12.79 3.67
C ARG A 278 -9.44 -14.28 3.82
N ALA A 279 -10.37 -14.82 3.05
CA ALA A 279 -10.71 -16.24 3.07
C ALA A 279 -9.53 -17.11 2.60
N ALA A 280 -8.87 -16.73 1.49
CA ALA A 280 -7.70 -17.43 0.96
C ALA A 280 -6.52 -17.42 1.93
N HIS A 281 -6.36 -16.33 2.70
CA HIS A 281 -5.23 -16.15 3.62
C HIS A 281 -5.50 -16.59 5.07
N LYS A 282 -6.76 -16.85 5.45
CA LYS A 282 -7.16 -17.30 6.79
C LYS A 282 -6.35 -18.50 7.33
N PRO A 283 -5.97 -19.51 6.52
CA PRO A 283 -5.17 -20.64 7.01
C PRO A 283 -3.73 -20.28 7.41
N TYR A 284 -3.18 -19.17 6.92
CA TYR A 284 -1.77 -18.82 7.07
C TYR A 284 -1.53 -17.72 8.12
N TRP A 285 -2.52 -16.86 8.38
CA TRP A 285 -2.37 -15.69 9.25
C TRP A 285 -3.37 -15.68 10.39
N LYS A 286 -2.88 -15.69 11.64
CA LYS A 286 -3.73 -15.75 12.84
C LYS A 286 -4.63 -14.52 12.95
N CYS A 287 -4.13 -13.35 12.53
CA CYS A 287 -4.88 -12.10 12.53
C CYS A 287 -6.15 -12.14 11.66
N LEU A 288 -6.26 -13.08 10.72
CA LEU A 288 -7.42 -13.25 9.85
C LEU A 288 -8.41 -14.33 10.34
N THR A 289 -8.06 -15.11 11.36
CA THR A 289 -8.90 -16.22 11.85
C THR A 289 -10.18 -15.76 12.56
N TYR A 290 -10.21 -14.54 13.11
CA TYR A 290 -11.35 -14.03 13.85
C TYR A 290 -12.36 -13.32 12.94
N GLU A 291 -13.54 -13.90 12.80
CA GLU A 291 -14.72 -13.36 12.08
C GLU A 291 -15.48 -12.32 12.91
N GLY A 292 -14.75 -11.38 13.53
CA GLY A 292 -15.40 -10.19 14.04
C GLY A 292 -15.81 -9.33 12.85
N ASN A 293 -17.11 -9.01 12.72
CA ASN A 293 -17.56 -7.92 11.85
C ASN A 293 -16.85 -6.64 12.32
N VAL A 294 -15.70 -6.31 11.72
CA VAL A 294 -15.07 -5.02 11.92
C VAL A 294 -15.90 -4.03 11.11
N ALA A 295 -16.95 -3.53 11.74
CA ALA A 295 -17.72 -2.39 11.23
C ALA A 295 -16.85 -1.15 11.46
N TYR A 296 -16.10 -0.75 10.43
CA TYR A 296 -15.44 0.55 10.39
C TYR A 296 -16.37 1.51 9.63
N SER A 297 -16.72 2.62 10.28
CA SER A 297 -17.39 3.75 9.64
C SER A 297 -16.50 4.97 9.81
N TYR A 298 -15.99 5.50 8.71
CA TYR A 298 -15.26 6.76 8.72
C TYR A 298 -16.27 7.90 8.64
N GLN A 299 -16.23 8.78 9.63
CA GLN A 299 -16.76 10.13 9.49
C GLN A 299 -15.60 11.13 9.64
N PRO A 300 -15.54 12.20 8.84
CA PRO A 300 -14.42 13.14 8.81
C PRO A 300 -13.99 13.68 10.20
N ASN A 301 -14.93 13.72 11.16
CA ASN A 301 -14.73 14.29 12.48
C ASN A 301 -14.78 13.25 13.63
N LEU A 302 -15.04 11.97 13.34
CA LEU A 302 -15.24 10.94 14.35
C LEU A 302 -14.84 9.56 13.80
N THR A 303 -13.85 8.93 14.45
CA THR A 303 -13.55 7.52 14.20
C THR A 303 -14.04 6.68 15.37
N ILE A 304 -15.01 5.79 15.12
CA ILE A 304 -15.49 4.82 16.11
C ILE A 304 -14.88 3.46 15.77
N VAL A 305 -14.18 2.88 16.74
CA VAL A 305 -13.63 1.53 16.63
C VAL A 305 -14.45 0.63 17.54
N ILE A 306 -15.26 -0.25 16.94
CA ILE A 306 -16.03 -1.24 17.69
C ILE A 306 -15.20 -2.52 17.80
N ILE A 307 -14.80 -2.85 19.02
CA ILE A 307 -14.14 -4.10 19.37
C ILE A 307 -15.22 -5.10 19.79
N GLY A 308 -15.32 -6.22 19.08
CA GLY A 308 -16.28 -7.27 19.40
C GLY A 308 -16.05 -7.94 20.77
N PRO A 309 -17.02 -8.75 21.24
CA PRO A 309 -17.06 -9.28 22.62
C PRO A 309 -15.88 -10.14 23.03
N ASN A 310 -15.26 -10.78 22.05
CA ASN A 310 -14.16 -11.71 22.26
C ASN A 310 -12.81 -11.15 21.82
N GLN A 311 -12.72 -9.83 21.60
CA GLN A 311 -11.46 -9.17 21.29
C GLN A 311 -11.01 -8.34 22.48
N ASN A 312 -9.83 -8.67 23.02
CA ASN A 312 -9.08 -7.80 23.91
C ASN A 312 -7.86 -7.31 23.14
N LEU A 313 -7.89 -6.06 22.69
CA LEU A 313 -6.78 -5.49 21.92
C LEU A 313 -5.52 -5.30 22.78
N GLY A 314 -5.65 -5.21 24.11
CA GLY A 314 -4.54 -4.83 24.98
C GLY A 314 -4.04 -3.40 24.71
N LYS A 315 -3.27 -2.83 25.65
CA LYS A 315 -2.84 -1.41 25.57
C LYS A 315 -2.03 -1.09 24.30
N ASN A 316 -1.18 -2.01 23.86
CA ASN A 316 -0.30 -1.80 22.70
C ASN A 316 -1.08 -1.73 21.39
N ARG A 317 -2.06 -2.62 21.17
CA ARG A 317 -2.86 -2.55 19.94
C ARG A 317 -3.85 -1.41 19.97
N ILE A 318 -4.36 -1.02 21.14
CA ILE A 318 -5.13 0.22 21.27
C ILE A 318 -4.26 1.41 20.87
N SER A 319 -3.09 1.60 21.49
CA SER A 319 -2.16 2.70 21.15
C SER A 319 -1.81 2.73 19.67
N LEU A 320 -1.61 1.56 19.05
CA LEU A 320 -1.35 1.44 17.62
C LEU A 320 -2.54 1.90 16.78
N LEU A 321 -3.76 1.49 17.15
CA LEU A 321 -4.99 1.90 16.50
C LEU A 321 -5.22 3.41 16.64
N ILE A 322 -4.86 3.99 17.80
CA ILE A 322 -4.83 5.43 18.00
C ILE A 322 -3.83 6.07 17.03
N SER A 323 -2.59 5.56 16.94
CA SER A 323 -1.57 6.10 16.04
C SER A 323 -1.93 6.00 14.56
N LEU A 324 -2.52 4.88 14.12
CA LEU A 324 -3.00 4.71 12.74
C LEU A 324 -4.15 5.69 12.42
N LEU A 325 -5.06 5.93 13.35
CA LEU A 325 -6.25 6.74 13.09
C LEU A 325 -6.07 8.23 13.42
N GLN A 326 -4.96 8.61 14.09
CA GLN A 326 -4.65 9.98 14.47
C GLN A 326 -4.52 10.94 13.28
N GLY A 327 -4.12 10.45 12.11
CA GLY A 327 -4.08 11.26 10.88
C GLY A 327 -5.41 11.32 10.12
N LEU A 328 -6.38 10.46 10.46
CA LEU A 328 -7.64 10.30 9.73
C LEU A 328 -8.80 11.11 10.31
N ALA A 329 -8.83 11.31 11.62
CA ALA A 329 -9.72 12.28 12.23
C ALA A 329 -8.92 13.59 12.40
N GLU A 330 -9.51 14.74 12.11
CA GLU A 330 -8.95 16.07 12.41
C GLU A 330 -8.83 16.34 13.94
N SER A 331 -8.28 15.39 14.69
CA SER A 331 -7.96 15.46 16.12
C SER A 331 -9.12 15.80 17.07
N GLN A 332 -10.33 15.23 16.89
CA GLN A 332 -11.39 15.49 17.88
C GLN A 332 -11.91 14.30 18.67
N ILE A 333 -12.26 13.14 18.09
CA ILE A 333 -12.75 12.02 18.93
C ILE A 333 -12.39 10.65 18.31
N LEU A 334 -11.64 9.85 19.07
CA LEU A 334 -11.45 8.42 18.83
C LEU A 334 -12.10 7.65 19.98
N THR A 335 -13.18 6.93 19.69
CA THR A 335 -13.87 6.11 20.69
C THR A 335 -13.69 4.64 20.37
N VAL A 336 -13.08 3.92 21.30
CA VAL A 336 -12.94 2.47 21.25
C VAL A 336 -14.06 1.85 22.09
N ILE A 337 -15.06 1.23 21.46
CA ILE A 337 -16.20 0.62 22.14
C ILE A 337 -15.98 -0.90 22.18
N GLN A 338 -15.75 -1.46 23.37
CA GLN A 338 -15.71 -2.90 23.56
C GLN A 338 -17.13 -3.43 23.82
N VAL A 339 -17.71 -4.09 22.83
CA VAL A 339 -19.10 -4.56 22.87
C VAL A 339 -19.13 -6.00 23.37
N ARG A 340 -19.77 -6.27 24.52
CA ARG A 340 -19.79 -7.60 25.16
C ARG A 340 -20.82 -8.60 24.58
N SER A 341 -21.62 -8.22 23.58
CA SER A 341 -22.56 -9.13 22.87
C SER A 341 -22.96 -8.59 21.49
N THR A 342 -23.08 -9.46 20.49
CA THR A 342 -23.56 -9.13 19.13
C THR A 342 -25.02 -8.66 19.08
N SER A 343 -25.82 -8.92 20.13
CA SER A 343 -27.23 -8.50 20.20
C SER A 343 -27.44 -6.98 20.30
N MET A 344 -26.42 -6.20 20.69
CA MET A 344 -26.51 -4.74 20.72
C MET A 344 -26.40 -4.08 19.33
N VAL A 345 -25.79 -4.74 18.35
CA VAL A 345 -25.51 -4.14 17.02
C VAL A 345 -26.78 -4.05 16.18
N LEU A 346 -27.73 -4.98 16.36
CA LEU A 346 -29.00 -4.98 15.61
C LEU A 346 -30.05 -4.02 16.19
N GLN A 347 -29.89 -3.54 17.43
CA GLN A 347 -30.80 -2.57 18.06
C GLN A 347 -30.33 -1.11 17.94
N GLN A 348 -29.15 -0.83 17.37
CA GLN A 348 -28.53 0.50 17.36
C GLN A 348 -28.61 1.26 16.02
N ASN A 349 -29.59 0.97 15.16
CA ASN A 349 -30.00 1.90 14.10
C ASN A 349 -30.71 3.17 14.66
N SER A 350 -30.72 3.37 15.97
CA SER A 350 -31.50 4.39 16.68
C SER A 350 -30.77 5.03 17.87
N LEU A 351 -29.44 5.26 17.79
CA LEU A 351 -28.78 6.16 18.73
C LEU A 351 -28.78 7.60 18.21
N ILE A 352 -29.90 8.24 18.51
CA ILE A 352 -30.07 9.69 18.61
C ILE A 352 -29.11 10.21 19.68
N PHE A 353 -28.33 11.25 19.35
CA PHE A 353 -27.55 12.04 20.30
C PHE A 353 -28.47 12.59 21.40
N GLN A 354 -28.44 12.01 22.60
CA GLN A 354 -28.88 12.73 23.79
C GLN A 354 -27.70 13.49 24.38
N ASN A 355 -27.66 14.77 24.04
CA ASN A 355 -26.90 15.78 24.73
C ASN A 355 -27.46 15.90 26.16
N LYS A 356 -26.76 15.38 27.16
CA LYS A 356 -26.97 15.76 28.56
C LYS A 356 -25.63 16.13 29.17
N GLY A 357 -25.39 17.44 29.25
CA GLY A 357 -24.38 17.98 30.13
C GLY A 357 -24.73 17.65 31.58
N SER A 358 -23.72 17.23 32.33
CA SER A 358 -23.47 17.71 33.68
C SER A 358 -22.11 17.21 34.12
N MET A 359 -21.32 18.14 34.66
CA MET A 359 -20.06 17.91 35.36
C MET A 359 -20.18 16.85 36.46
N GLY A 360 -19.09 16.14 36.75
CA GLY A 360 -18.92 15.44 38.02
C GLY A 360 -17.84 14.35 37.99
N ASN A 361 -16.76 14.60 38.74
CA ASN A 361 -15.71 13.66 39.22
C ASN A 361 -16.28 12.25 39.55
N VAL A 362 -15.62 11.11 39.31
CA VAL A 362 -14.24 10.66 39.60
C VAL A 362 -13.86 9.58 38.60
#